data_AF-A0A2Z6EWD0-F1
#
_entry.id   AF-A0A2Z6EWD0-F1
#
_cell.length_a   1.000
_cell.length_b   1.000
_cell.length_c   1.000
_cell.angle_alpha   90.00
_cell.angle_beta   90.00
_cell.angle_gamma   90.00
#
_symmetry.space_group_name_H-M   'P 1'
#
loop_
_entity.id
_entity.type
_entity.pdbx_description
1 polymer ?
#
loop_
_entity_poly.entity_id
_entity_poly.type
_entity_poly.pdbx_seq_one_letter_code
_entity_poly.pdbx_strand_id
1 'polypeptide(L)' 'MQVRKVIKNRGHFPNDQAAIKLIYLALRNITKDWKMPPITWRTAKIQFAILFGERFTASL' A
#
# COMPACT_ATOMS: atom_id res chain seq x y z
N MET A 1 6.54 2.84 10.04
CA MET A 1 6.27 3.43 11.38
C MET A 1 5.02 4.32 11.44
N GLN A 2 4.37 4.67 10.31
CA GLN A 2 3.30 5.67 10.29
C GLN A 2 1.96 5.18 10.87
N VAL A 3 1.45 4.01 10.45
CA VAL A 3 0.18 3.46 10.97
C VAL A 3 0.25 3.18 12.49
N ARG A 4 1.32 2.52 12.94
CA ARG A 4 1.56 2.24 14.36
C ARG A 4 1.59 3.51 15.22
N LYS A 5 2.17 4.60 14.72
CA LYS A 5 2.22 5.89 15.43
C LYS A 5 0.82 6.47 15.63
N VAL A 6 -0.01 6.46 14.58
CA VAL A 6 -1.39 6.97 14.63
C VAL A 6 -2.24 6.17 15.63
N ILE A 7 -2.09 4.85 15.65
CA ILE A 7 -2.80 3.98 16.60
C ILE A 7 -2.33 4.25 18.04
N LYS A 8 -1.01 4.26 18.28
CA LYS A 8 -0.44 4.50 19.63
C LYS A 8 -0.84 5.84 20.21
N ASN A 9 -0.93 6.89 19.37
CA ASN A 9 -1.30 8.23 19.81
C ASN A 9 -2.79 8.35 20.20
N ARG A 10 -3.68 7.52 19.63
CA ARG A 10 -5.12 7.58 19.96
C ARG A 10 -5.47 6.81 21.23
N GLY A 11 -4.79 5.68 21.48
CA GLY A 11 -5.04 4.84 22.66
C GLY A 11 -6.33 4.02 22.54
N HIS A 12 -7.29 4.26 23.43
CA HIS A 12 -8.56 3.54 23.50
C HIS A 12 -9.55 4.01 22.41
N PHE A 13 -10.31 3.06 21.86
CA PHE A 13 -11.33 3.31 20.84
C PHE A 13 -12.72 3.01 21.40
N PRO A 14 -13.73 3.87 21.11
CA PRO A 14 -15.09 3.67 21.62
C PRO A 14 -15.82 2.47 20.98
N ASN A 15 -15.39 2.04 19.79
CA ASN A 15 -15.83 0.82 19.11
C ASN A 15 -14.86 0.46 17.97
N ASP A 16 -15.02 -0.72 17.39
CA ASP A 16 -14.17 -1.23 16.32
C ASP A 16 -14.25 -0.39 15.05
N GLN A 17 -15.43 0.16 14.72
CA GLN A 17 -15.61 1.01 13.54
C GLN A 17 -14.77 2.29 13.61
N ALA A 18 -14.62 2.87 14.81
CA ALA A 18 -13.76 4.03 15.01
C ALA A 18 -12.28 3.67 14.79
N ALA A 19 -11.83 2.49 15.21
CA ALA A 19 -10.49 2.00 14.96
C ALA A 19 -10.24 1.77 13.47
N ILE A 20 -11.16 1.08 12.78
CA ILE A 20 -11.09 0.82 11.34
C ILE A 20 -11.02 2.14 10.55
N LYS A 21 -11.87 3.11 10.89
CA LYS A 21 -11.87 4.44 10.24
C LYS A 21 -10.53 5.15 10.41
N LEU A 22 -9.93 5.08 11.60
CA LEU A 22 -8.62 5.69 11.84
C LEU A 22 -7.52 5.05 10.98
N ILE A 23 -7.50 3.71 10.90
CA ILE A 23 -6.53 2.97 10.07
C ILE A 23 -6.72 3.33 8.59
N TYR A 24 -7.97 3.38 8.12
CA TYR A 24 -8.29 3.79 6.75
C TYR A 24 -7.76 5.19 6.44
N LEU A 25 -8.01 6.17 7.31
CA LEU A 25 -7.53 7.53 7.12
C LEU A 25 -5.99 7.62 7.15
N ALA A 26 -5.35 6.86 8.03
CA ALA A 26 -3.90 6.78 8.09
C ALA A 26 -3.32 6.24 6.77
N LEU A 27 -3.84 5.11 6.28
CA LEU A 27 -3.43 4.53 5.00
C LEU A 27 -3.66 5.49 3.84
N ARG A 28 -4.85 6.12 3.77
CA ARG A 28 -5.19 7.10 2.74
C ARG A 28 -4.24 8.28 2.71
N ASN A 29 -3.75 8.74 3.85
CA ASN A 29 -2.76 9.82 3.91
C ASN A 29 -1.39 9.33 3.46
N ILE A 30 -0.95 8.16 3.91
CA ILE A 30 0.33 7.56 3.50
C ILE A 30 0.38 7.37 1.98
N THR A 31 -0.69 6.89 1.36
CA THR A 31 -0.75 6.64 -0.08
C THR A 31 -0.67 7.93 -0.92
N LYS A 32 -1.04 9.10 -0.38
CA LYS A 32 -0.90 10.38 -1.11
C LYS A 32 0.56 10.74 -1.37
N ASP A 33 1.45 10.29 -0.49
CA ASP A 33 2.89 10.58 -0.56
C ASP A 33 3.64 9.52 -1.37
N TRP A 34 2.98 8.44 -1.80
CA TRP A 34 3.57 7.38 -2.64
C TRP A 34 3.68 7.80 -4.11
N LYS A 35 4.54 8.79 -4.36
CA LYS A 35 4.78 9.35 -5.69
C LYS A 35 6.00 8.77 -6.39
N MET A 36 6.93 8.18 -5.62
CA MET A 36 8.18 7.64 -6.14
C MET A 36 8.15 6.11 -6.12
N PRO A 37 7.96 5.44 -7.28
CA PRO A 37 8.12 4.01 -7.35
C PRO A 37 9.60 3.62 -7.16
N PRO A 38 9.89 2.35 -6.79
CA PRO A 38 11.26 1.86 -6.75
C PRO A 38 11.96 2.04 -8.11
N ILE A 39 13.17 2.59 -8.10
CA ILE A 39 13.94 2.88 -9.33
C ILE A 39 14.14 1.60 -10.18
N THR A 40 14.35 0.47 -9.50
CA THR A 40 14.57 -0.84 -10.11
C THR A 40 13.31 -1.49 -10.67
N TRP A 41 12.13 -0.87 -10.51
CA TRP A 41 10.85 -1.46 -10.93
C TRP A 41 10.81 -1.80 -12.41
N ARG A 42 11.41 -0.96 -13.26
CA ARG A 42 11.47 -1.21 -14.71
C ARG A 42 12.17 -2.53 -15.04
N THR A 43 13.33 -2.76 -14.43
CA THR A 43 14.11 -3.99 -14.63
C THR A 43 13.38 -5.20 -14.07
N ALA A 44 12.80 -5.07 -12.86
CA ALA A 44 12.00 -6.13 -12.26
C ALA A 44 10.80 -6.52 -13.14
N LYS A 45 10.10 -5.54 -13.72
CA LYS A 45 8.97 -5.78 -14.64
C LYS A 45 9.38 -6.63 -15.85
N ILE A 46 10.54 -6.36 -16.43
CA ILE A 46 11.05 -7.15 -17.57
C ILE A 46 11.31 -8.59 -17.15
N GLN A 47 11.92 -8.81 -15.98
CA GLN A 47 12.14 -10.16 -15.44
C GLN A 47 10.82 -10.88 -15.18
N PHE A 48 9.81 -10.18 -14.63
CA PHE A 48 8.48 -10.76 -14.45
C PHE A 48 7.80 -11.12 -15.78
N ALA A 49 7.99 -10.34 -16.84
CA ALA A 49 7.44 -10.66 -18.15
C ALA A 49 8.07 -11.92 -18.76
N ILE A 50 9.35 -12.21 -18.46
CA ILE A 50 10.02 -13.45 -18.89
C ILE A 50 9.48 -14.64 -18.10
N LEU A 51 9.42 -14.53 -16.77
CA LEU A 51 9.02 -15.63 -15.88
C LEU A 51 7.51 -15.95 -15.94
N PHE A 52 6.69 -14.94 -16.16
CA PHE A 52 5.22 -15.04 -16.09
C PHE A 52 4.56 -14.52 -17.36
N GLY A 53 5.18 -14.73 -18.53
CA GLY A 53 4.71 -14.19 -19.81
C GLY A 53 3.23 -14.42 -20.09
N GLU A 54 2.71 -15.61 -19.77
CA GLU A 54 1.29 -15.97 -19.92
C GLU A 54 0.32 -15.10 -19.07
N ARG A 55 0.80 -14.47 -18.00
CA ARG A 55 0.01 -13.53 -17.18
C ARG A 55 0.09 -12.09 -17.67
N PHE A 56 1.06 -11.78 -18.54
CA PHE A 56 1.21 -10.47 -19.18
C PHE A 56 0.45 -10.38 -20.51
N THR A 57 -0.06 -11.50 -21.04
CA THR A 57 -0.83 -11.56 -22.29
C THR A 57 -2.33 -11.35 -22.11
N ALA A 58 -2.81 -11.08 -20.89
CA ALA A 58 -4.21 -10.76 -20.62
C ALA A 58 -4.54 -9.29 -20.99
N SER A 59 -4.47 -8.97 -22.28
CA SER A 59 -5.23 -7.87 -22.90
C SER A 59 -5.42 -8.17 -24.39
N LEU A 60 -6.32 -9.11 -24.68
CA LEU A 60 -7.10 -9.10 -25.91
C LEU A 60 -8.55 -8.82 -25.52
#